data_AF-A0A2S5VUW9-F1
#
_entry.id   AF-A0A2S5VUW9-F1
#
_cell.length_a   1.000
_cell.length_b   1.000
_cell.length_c   1.000
_cell.angle_alpha   90.00
_cell.angle_beta   90.00
_cell.angle_gamma   90.00
#
_symmetry.space_group_name_H-M   'P 1'
#
loop_
_entity.id
_entity.type
_entity.pdbx_description
1 polymer ?
#
loop_
_entity_poly.entity_id
_entity_poly.type
_entity_poly.pdbx_seq_one_letter_code
_entity_poly.pdbx_strand_id
1 'polypeptide(L)'
;MDSIDEGDHPVSKVKSKLDGIDSLVRGTGQHPWAHLEAGYWRVQVEDQPVLGYVMRVRAEIGDTFTFEVYAHARNARGQRIWGRSEESLNSAVAWMMQNSDRLIVFAAQHAAVAPAAVDERSESTSSA
;
A
#
# COMPACT_ATOMS: atom_id res chain seq x y z
N MET A 1 -6.70 7.59 -60.41
CA MET A 1 -5.60 6.67 -60.11
C MET A 1 -4.54 7.52 -59.43
N ASP A 2 -4.70 7.83 -58.15
CA ASP A 2 -4.27 7.07 -56.94
C ASP A 2 -3.26 8.03 -56.26
N SER A 3 -3.10 8.25 -54.96
CA SER A 3 -3.86 8.06 -53.71
C SER A 3 -3.07 8.87 -52.65
N ILE A 4 -3.78 9.66 -51.84
CA ILE A 4 -3.66 9.95 -50.39
C ILE A 4 -2.29 9.88 -49.66
N ASP A 5 -1.99 10.92 -48.87
CA ASP A 5 -1.46 10.83 -47.49
C ASP A 5 -1.78 12.17 -46.78
N GLU A 6 -2.96 12.30 -46.16
CA GLU A 6 -3.25 12.05 -44.73
C GLU A 6 -2.49 12.97 -43.74
N GLY A 7 -3.21 14.00 -43.29
CA GLY A 7 -3.42 14.19 -41.85
C GLY A 7 -2.38 14.97 -41.05
N ASP A 8 -2.40 16.30 -41.19
CA ASP A 8 -2.03 17.19 -40.08
C ASP A 8 -3.06 17.03 -38.95
N HIS A 9 -2.66 16.39 -37.85
CA HIS A 9 -3.41 16.38 -36.58
C HIS A 9 -2.46 16.67 -35.41
N PRO A 10 -2.64 17.79 -34.68
CA PRO A 10 -1.83 18.07 -33.50
C PRO A 10 -2.43 17.36 -32.28
N VAL A 11 -1.98 16.13 -31.99
CA VAL A 11 -2.38 15.39 -30.78
C VAL A 11 -1.19 14.84 -29.97
N SER A 12 -0.12 15.64 -29.79
CA SER A 12 1.07 15.16 -29.06
C SER A 12 1.35 15.79 -27.69
N LYS A 13 0.41 16.55 -27.09
CA LYS A 13 0.63 17.09 -25.71
C LYS A 13 -0.08 16.34 -24.59
N VAL A 14 -1.01 15.43 -24.88
CA VAL A 14 -1.74 14.68 -23.82
C VAL A 14 -1.07 13.33 -23.53
N LYS A 15 -0.46 12.71 -24.53
CA LYS A 15 0.16 11.38 -24.43
C LYS A 15 1.47 11.40 -23.62
N SER A 16 2.20 12.51 -23.64
CA SER A 16 3.47 12.67 -22.91
C SER A 16 3.29 12.78 -21.39
N LYS A 17 2.14 13.28 -20.90
CA LYS A 17 1.83 13.21 -19.48
C LYS A 17 1.50 11.78 -19.07
N LEU A 18 0.69 11.07 -19.87
CA LEU A 18 0.28 9.69 -19.61
C LEU A 18 1.46 8.70 -19.66
N ASP A 19 2.37 8.83 -20.63
CA ASP A 19 3.61 8.05 -20.70
C ASP A 19 4.57 8.36 -19.53
N GLY A 20 4.57 9.59 -19.00
CA GLY A 20 5.34 9.97 -17.81
C GLY A 20 4.82 9.35 -16.51
N ILE A 21 3.50 9.18 -16.37
CA ILE A 21 2.87 8.48 -15.23
C ILE A 21 2.93 6.96 -15.40
N ASP A 22 2.80 6.43 -16.62
CA ASP A 22 2.91 4.98 -16.88
C ASP A 22 4.36 4.47 -16.72
N SER A 23 5.36 5.33 -17.02
CA SER A 23 6.76 5.08 -16.67
C SER A 23 7.00 5.07 -15.15
N LEU A 24 6.27 5.89 -14.39
CA LEU A 24 6.27 5.83 -12.92
C LEU A 24 5.67 4.51 -12.41
N VAL A 25 4.71 3.92 -13.14
CA VAL A 25 4.05 2.66 -12.81
C VAL A 25 4.90 1.43 -13.20
N ARG A 26 5.74 1.50 -14.24
CA ARG A 26 6.75 0.44 -14.49
C ARG A 26 7.83 0.35 -13.39
N GLY A 27 7.92 1.35 -12.51
CA GLY A 27 8.83 1.38 -11.35
C GLY A 27 8.22 0.92 -10.00
N THR A 28 6.95 0.50 -9.93
CA THR A 28 6.31 0.17 -8.62
C THR A 28 6.85 -1.06 -7.91
N GLY A 29 7.79 -1.79 -8.51
CA GLY A 29 8.51 -2.90 -7.86
C GLY A 29 9.72 -2.44 -7.02
N GLN A 30 10.22 -1.23 -7.21
CA GLN A 30 11.42 -0.72 -6.55
C GLN A 30 11.14 0.66 -5.93
N HIS A 31 10.44 0.67 -4.79
CA HIS A 31 10.38 1.85 -3.94
C HIS A 31 11.33 1.63 -2.76
N PRO A 32 12.18 2.61 -2.37
CA PRO A 32 13.20 2.41 -1.34
C PRO A 32 12.61 1.98 0.02
N TRP A 33 11.37 2.42 0.30
CA TRP A 33 10.66 2.10 1.54
C TRP A 33 9.41 1.24 1.35
N ALA A 34 9.08 0.80 0.13
CA ALA A 34 7.84 0.06 -0.11
C ALA A 34 8.12 -1.23 -0.89
N HIS A 35 7.98 -2.35 -0.19
CA HIS A 35 8.31 -3.68 -0.68
C HIS A 35 7.01 -4.39 -1.08
N LEU A 36 6.92 -4.83 -2.34
CA LEU A 36 5.73 -5.53 -2.83
C LEU A 36 5.69 -6.96 -2.26
N GLU A 37 4.65 -7.25 -1.48
CA GLU A 37 4.39 -8.54 -0.82
C GLU A 37 2.97 -8.99 -1.13
N ALA A 38 2.81 -10.15 -1.79
CA ALA A 38 1.50 -10.78 -2.02
C ALA A 38 0.41 -9.83 -2.58
N GLY A 39 0.79 -8.88 -3.44
CA GLY A 39 -0.14 -7.95 -4.11
C GLY A 39 -0.41 -6.62 -3.37
N TYR A 40 0.28 -6.35 -2.26
CA TYR A 40 0.25 -5.06 -1.57
C TYR A 40 1.68 -4.62 -1.21
N TRP A 41 1.88 -3.34 -0.92
CA TRP A 41 3.20 -2.85 -0.50
C TRP A 41 3.28 -2.80 1.02
N ARG A 42 4.31 -3.42 1.59
CA ARG A 42 4.73 -3.24 2.98
C ARG A 42 5.68 -2.05 3.05
N VAL A 43 5.37 -1.06 3.88
CA VAL A 43 6.17 0.17 4.00
C VAL A 43 7.05 0.11 5.25
N GLN A 44 8.36 0.16 5.05
CA GLN A 44 9.39 0.10 6.11
C GLN A 44 10.60 0.94 5.70
N VAL A 45 11.17 1.67 6.67
CA VAL A 45 12.41 2.44 6.48
C VAL A 45 13.57 1.66 7.09
N GLU A 46 14.44 1.09 6.25
CA GLU A 46 15.62 0.35 6.73
C GLU A 46 15.24 -0.65 7.85
N ASP A 47 15.88 -0.56 9.01
CA ASP A 47 15.65 -1.41 10.18
C ASP A 47 14.55 -0.88 11.14
N GLN A 48 13.81 0.16 10.75
CA GLN A 48 12.72 0.71 11.57
C GLN A 48 11.49 -0.22 11.58
N PRO A 49 10.58 -0.06 12.57
CA PRO A 49 9.31 -0.78 12.57
C PRO A 49 8.50 -0.55 11.28
N VAL A 50 7.66 -1.53 10.95
CA VAL A 50 6.73 -1.41 9.82
C VAL A 50 5.75 -0.28 10.07
N LEU A 51 5.66 0.67 9.13
CA LEU A 51 4.72 1.77 9.22
C LEU A 51 3.30 1.30 8.85
N GLY A 52 3.20 0.36 7.92
CA GLY A 52 1.92 -0.21 7.48
C GLY A 52 1.97 -0.77 6.07
N TYR A 53 0.82 -0.74 5.41
CA TYR A 53 0.59 -1.36 4.12
C TYR A 53 -0.14 -0.43 3.17
N VAL A 54 0.18 -0.51 1.88
CA VAL A 54 -0.55 0.17 0.81
C VAL A 54 -1.19 -0.87 -0.09
N MET A 55 -2.50 -0.74 -0.33
CA MET A 55 -3.24 -1.58 -1.27
C MET A 55 -3.70 -0.74 -2.45
N ARG A 56 -3.50 -1.27 -3.66
CA ARG A 56 -4.03 -0.66 -4.88
C ARG A 56 -5.46 -1.15 -5.10
N VAL A 57 -6.41 -0.23 -5.09
CA VAL A 57 -7.84 -0.51 -5.15
C VAL A 57 -8.47 0.23 -6.32
N ARG A 58 -9.50 -0.37 -6.92
CA ARG A 58 -10.43 0.30 -7.84
C ARG A 58 -11.83 -0.19 -7.50
N ALA A 59 -12.82 0.69 -7.58
CA ALA A 59 -14.21 0.32 -7.31
C ALA A 59 -14.78 -0.48 -8.48
N GLU A 60 -14.64 0.03 -9.69
CA GLU A 60 -15.15 -0.61 -10.90
C GLU A 60 -14.08 -0.80 -11.98
N ILE A 61 -14.38 -1.66 -12.96
CA ILE A 61 -13.54 -1.83 -14.14
C ILE A 61 -13.67 -0.58 -14.99
N GLY A 62 -12.57 0.16 -15.14
CA GLY A 62 -12.53 1.42 -15.90
C GLY A 62 -12.20 2.61 -15.01
N ASP A 63 -12.38 2.49 -13.68
CA ASP A 63 -11.99 3.52 -12.74
C ASP A 63 -10.48 3.66 -12.60
N THR A 64 -10.07 4.87 -12.22
CA THR A 64 -8.69 5.13 -11.82
C THR A 64 -8.38 4.42 -10.52
N PHE A 65 -7.20 3.82 -10.44
CA PHE A 65 -6.75 3.19 -9.21
C PHE A 65 -6.47 4.23 -8.12
N THR A 66 -6.83 3.86 -6.90
CA THR A 66 -6.44 4.57 -5.68
C THR A 66 -5.52 3.68 -4.85
N PHE A 67 -4.79 4.30 -3.93
CA PHE A 67 -3.83 3.66 -3.06
C PHE A 67 -4.27 3.86 -1.62
N GLU A 68 -4.83 2.82 -1.03
CA GLU A 68 -5.32 2.83 0.33
C GLU A 68 -4.21 2.47 1.31
N VAL A 69 -4.00 3.32 2.30
CA VAL A 69 -3.04 3.18 3.38
C VAL A 69 -3.71 2.52 4.59
N TYR A 70 -3.06 1.49 5.11
CA TYR A 70 -3.43 0.77 6.31
C TYR A 70 -2.30 0.83 7.32
N ALA A 71 -2.62 1.14 8.58
CA ALA A 71 -1.61 1.12 9.64
C ALA A 71 -1.14 -0.32 9.92
N HIS A 72 0.08 -0.47 10.47
CA HIS A 72 0.55 -1.75 11.01
C HIS A 72 -0.13 -2.09 12.35
N ALA A 73 -1.46 -2.17 12.34
CA ALA A 73 -2.28 -2.38 13.51
C ALA A 73 -3.55 -3.15 13.12
N ARG A 74 -4.11 -3.86 14.10
CA ARG A 74 -5.42 -4.52 13.96
C ARG A 74 -6.38 -4.02 15.03
N ASN A 75 -7.65 -3.92 14.66
CA ASN A 75 -8.72 -3.66 15.62
C ASN A 75 -9.01 -4.91 16.46
N ALA A 76 -9.90 -4.80 17.46
CA ALA A 76 -10.29 -5.92 18.33
C ALA A 76 -10.89 -7.13 17.57
N ARG A 77 -11.32 -6.94 16.32
CA ARG A 77 -11.84 -8.00 15.44
C ARG A 77 -10.75 -8.61 14.54
N GLY A 78 -9.48 -8.24 14.74
CA GLY A 78 -8.35 -8.70 13.93
C GLY A 78 -8.26 -8.09 12.53
N GLN A 79 -9.06 -7.05 12.22
CA GLN A 79 -9.08 -6.38 10.91
C GLN A 79 -8.01 -5.28 10.86
N ARG A 80 -7.37 -5.10 9.69
CA ARG A 80 -6.44 -3.99 9.45
C ARG A 80 -7.17 -2.65 9.60
N ILE A 81 -6.49 -1.68 10.18
CA ILE A 81 -7.07 -0.35 10.40
C ILE A 81 -6.73 0.53 9.19
N TRP A 82 -7.77 0.94 8.46
CA TRP A 82 -7.66 1.89 7.35
C TRP A 82 -7.27 3.28 7.88
N GLY A 83 -6.35 3.95 7.18
CA GLY A 83 -5.90 5.30 7.53
C GLY A 83 -6.37 6.35 6.53
N ARG A 84 -6.07 6.16 5.24
CA ARG A 84 -6.22 7.19 4.21
C ARG A 84 -6.20 6.58 2.81
N SER A 85 -6.69 7.31 1.82
CA SER A 85 -6.56 6.98 0.39
C SER A 85 -5.79 8.08 -0.33
N GLU A 86 -4.93 7.67 -1.26
CA GLU A 86 -4.07 8.56 -2.03
C GLU A 86 -4.12 8.21 -3.53
N GLU A 87 -3.77 9.18 -4.38
CA GLU A 87 -3.82 9.04 -5.84
C GLU A 87 -2.65 8.25 -6.43
N SER A 88 -1.58 8.04 -5.66
CA SER A 88 -0.39 7.30 -6.10
C SER A 88 0.28 6.55 -4.94
N LEU A 89 1.07 5.52 -5.26
CA LEU A 89 1.92 4.84 -4.28
C LEU A 89 2.91 5.80 -3.62
N ASN A 90 3.47 6.74 -4.39
CA ASN A 90 4.42 7.73 -3.86
C ASN A 90 3.74 8.66 -2.84
N SER A 91 2.55 9.18 -3.16
CA SER A 91 1.76 10.00 -2.24
C SER A 91 1.39 9.23 -0.97
N ALA A 92 1.01 7.96 -1.10
CA ALA A 92 0.74 7.07 0.02
C ALA A 92 1.97 6.88 0.93
N VAL A 93 3.12 6.54 0.34
CA VAL A 93 4.36 6.35 1.13
C VAL A 93 4.82 7.67 1.75
N ALA A 94 4.80 8.78 1.00
CA ALA A 94 5.15 10.09 1.53
C ALA A 94 4.30 10.47 2.75
N TRP A 95 2.99 10.20 2.70
CA TRP A 95 2.11 10.41 3.84
C TRP A 95 2.50 9.54 5.04
N MET A 96 2.80 8.26 4.82
CA MET A 96 3.23 7.34 5.89
C MET A 96 4.54 7.80 6.54
N MET A 97 5.50 8.27 5.73
CA MET A 97 6.77 8.81 6.22
C MET A 97 6.59 10.08 7.05
N GLN A 98 5.73 10.99 6.60
CA GLN A 98 5.40 12.23 7.34
C GLN A 98 4.68 11.93 8.67
N ASN A 99 4.07 10.74 8.80
CA ASN A 99 3.30 10.32 9.98
C ASN A 99 3.96 9.14 10.71
N SER A 100 5.25 8.87 10.49
CA SER A 100 5.94 7.66 10.96
C SER A 100 5.80 7.45 12.47
N ASP A 101 6.15 8.46 13.27
CA ASP A 101 6.12 8.37 14.74
C ASP A 101 4.71 8.07 15.25
N ARG A 102 3.71 8.73 14.66
CA ARG A 102 2.31 8.52 15.00
C ARG A 102 1.86 7.10 14.66
N LEU A 103 2.25 6.57 13.50
CA LEU A 103 1.91 5.21 13.08
C LEU A 103 2.58 4.15 13.97
N ILE A 104 3.83 4.38 14.37
CA ILE A 104 4.58 3.50 15.27
C ILE A 104 3.92 3.45 16.65
N VAL A 105 3.62 4.62 17.24
CA VAL A 105 2.94 4.69 18.54
C VAL A 105 1.55 4.04 18.46
N PHE A 106 0.82 4.29 17.37
CA PHE A 106 -0.50 3.70 17.16
C PHE A 106 -0.44 2.17 17.07
N ALA A 107 0.54 1.62 16.32
CA ALA A 107 0.76 0.17 16.24
C ALA A 107 1.06 -0.44 17.61
N ALA A 108 1.94 0.19 18.40
CA ALA A 108 2.30 -0.28 19.74
C ALA A 108 1.10 -0.31 20.69
N GLN A 109 0.27 0.74 20.67
CA GLN A 109 -0.96 0.80 21.47
C GLN A 109 -1.94 -0.32 21.10
N HIS A 110 -2.10 -0.61 19.81
CA HIS A 110 -3.00 -1.65 19.35
C HIS A 110 -2.48 -3.07 19.61
N ALA A 111 -1.16 -3.28 19.61
CA ALA A 111 -0.54 -4.55 19.98
C ALA A 111 -0.76 -4.88 21.47
N ALA A 112 -0.72 -3.88 22.35
CA ALA A 112 -0.97 -4.05 23.78
C ALA A 112 -2.44 -4.39 24.11
N VAL A 113 -3.37 -4.04 23.21
CA VAL A 113 -4.82 -4.26 23.38
C VAL A 113 -5.28 -5.56 22.71
N ALA A 114 -4.50 -6.11 21.78
CA ALA A 114 -4.80 -7.42 21.21
C ALA A 114 -4.83 -8.45 22.35
N PRO A 115 -5.94 -9.21 22.53
CA PRO A 115 -6.02 -10.17 23.61
C PRO A 115 -4.83 -11.13 23.46
N ALA A 116 -4.02 -11.23 24.52
CA ALA A 116 -3.02 -12.28 24.63
C ALA A 116 -3.73 -13.58 24.27
N ALA A 117 -3.35 -14.18 23.15
CA ALA A 117 -3.87 -15.47 22.75
C ALA A 117 -3.76 -16.37 23.99
N VAL A 118 -4.90 -16.92 24.40
CA VAL A 118 -5.02 -17.85 25.50
C VAL A 118 -3.86 -18.85 25.46
N ASP A 119 -2.96 -18.73 26.44
CA ASP A 119 -2.06 -19.82 26.80
C ASP A 119 -2.96 -20.86 27.46
N GLU A 120 -3.60 -21.69 26.63
CA GLU A 120 -4.23 -22.93 27.08
C GLU A 120 -3.11 -23.88 27.48
N ARG A 121 -2.62 -23.64 28.71
CA ARG A 121 -2.43 -24.65 29.74
C ARG A 121 -1.74 -25.91 29.22
N SER A 122 -0.43 -25.91 29.43
CA SER A 122 0.30 -27.11 29.82
C SER A 122 -0.51 -27.90 30.85
N GLU A 123 -1.27 -28.89 30.40
CA GLU A 123 -1.75 -29.96 31.26
C GLU A 123 -0.99 -31.22 30.85
N SER A 124 0.18 -31.34 31.48
CA SER A 124 0.89 -32.60 31.60
C SER A 124 -0.06 -33.62 32.24
N THR A 125 -0.46 -34.63 31.49
CA THR A 125 -0.79 -35.94 32.07
C THR A 125 0.15 -36.97 31.47
N SER A 126 1.32 -37.03 32.10
CA SER A 126 2.09 -38.26 32.21
C SER A 126 1.38 -39.22 33.16
N SER A 127 1.69 -40.52 33.04
CA SER A 127 1.23 -41.70 33.80
C SER A 127 0.01 -42.40 33.21
N ALA A 128 0.00 -43.71 32.99
CA ALA A 128 0.99 -44.79 33.16
C ALA A 128 0.57 -45.98 32.28
#